data_AF-A0A4P6XFF5-F1
#
_entry.id   AF-A0A4P6XFF5-F1
#
_cell.length_a   1.000
_cell.length_b   1.000
_cell.length_c   1.000
_cell.angle_alpha   90.00
_cell.angle_beta   90.00
_cell.angle_gamma   90.00
#
_symmetry.space_group_name_H-M   'P 1'
#
loop_
_entity.id
_entity.type
_entity.pdbx_description
1 polymer ?
#
loop_
_entity_poly.entity_id
_entity_poly.type
_entity_poly.pdbx_seq_one_letter_code
_entity_poly.pdbx_strand_id
1 'polypeptide(L)'
;MSQVIYTFTFDKSVFRLASHAIRIHSHHTLAFESVSATALKGMEIFLCAENPKALVEEAQELDLPGDVRVTLRIPLSQKPMFQQARDLAMQYTDHPVPTRLAFVIALLAVFHGTFKDCSYLPVAEPD
;
A
#
# COMPACT_ATOMS: atom_id res chain seq x y z
N MET A 1 -1.45 21.10 -5.87
CA MET A 1 -1.25 20.17 -4.74
C MET A 1 0.10 19.50 -4.90
N SER A 2 0.96 19.58 -3.89
CA SER A 2 2.28 18.97 -3.90
C SER A 2 2.19 17.46 -3.62
N GLN A 3 2.95 16.66 -4.36
CA GLN A 3 2.95 15.21 -4.28
C GLN A 3 4.35 14.64 -4.48
N VAL A 4 4.63 13.50 -3.84
CA VAL A 4 5.82 12.70 -4.14
C VAL A 4 5.45 11.63 -5.15
N ILE A 5 6.32 11.44 -6.15
CA ILE A 5 6.09 10.49 -7.23
C ILE A 5 7.18 9.44 -7.19
N TYR A 6 6.78 8.18 -7.03
CA TYR A 6 7.66 7.02 -7.12
C TYR A 6 7.30 6.23 -8.36
N THR A 7 8.30 5.76 -9.08
CA THR A 7 8.11 4.87 -10.23
C THR A 7 9.02 3.67 -10.08
N PHE A 8 8.46 2.49 -10.25
CA PHE A 8 9.17 1.22 -10.15
C PHE A 8 8.55 0.21 -11.12
N THR A 9 9.23 -0.92 -11.29
CA THR A 9 8.75 -2.04 -12.10
C THR A 9 8.60 -3.30 -11.28
N PHE A 10 7.67 -4.16 -11.70
CA PHE A 10 7.37 -5.43 -11.03
C PHE A 10 6.93 -6.51 -12.02
N ASP A 11 6.90 -7.76 -11.55
CA ASP A 11 6.39 -8.89 -12.32
C ASP A 11 4.84 -8.87 -12.50
N LYS A 12 4.35 -9.61 -13.50
CA LYS A 12 2.92 -9.77 -13.80
C LYS A 12 2.09 -10.26 -12.59
N SER A 13 2.67 -10.96 -11.62
CA SER A 13 2.00 -11.33 -10.37
C SER A 13 1.46 -10.10 -9.62
N VAL A 14 2.31 -9.10 -9.41
CA VAL A 14 1.95 -7.84 -8.74
C VAL A 14 0.96 -7.03 -9.57
N PHE A 15 1.02 -7.11 -10.91
CA PHE A 15 0.00 -6.49 -11.78
C PHE A 15 -1.39 -7.08 -11.54
N ARG A 16 -1.48 -8.41 -11.42
CA ARG A 16 -2.75 -9.10 -11.13
C ARG A 16 -3.26 -8.72 -9.75
N LEU A 17 -2.38 -8.73 -8.75
CA LEU A 17 -2.71 -8.29 -7.39
C LEU A 17 -3.24 -6.85 -7.39
N ALA A 18 -2.56 -5.92 -8.06
CA ALA A 18 -2.99 -4.53 -8.17
C ALA A 18 -4.39 -4.41 -8.80
N SER A 19 -4.64 -5.17 -9.86
CA SER A 19 -5.94 -5.18 -10.54
C SER A 19 -7.07 -5.69 -9.62
N HIS A 20 -6.80 -6.74 -8.84
CA HIS A 20 -7.76 -7.27 -7.87
C HIS A 20 -7.99 -6.30 -6.71
N ALA A 21 -6.94 -5.72 -6.14
CA ALA A 21 -7.03 -4.73 -5.07
C ALA A 21 -7.83 -3.50 -5.51
N ILE A 22 -7.56 -2.97 -6.71
CA ILE A 22 -8.31 -1.83 -7.28
C ILE A 22 -9.78 -2.20 -7.42
N ARG A 23 -10.09 -3.39 -7.94
CA ARG A 23 -11.48 -3.87 -8.08
C ARG A 23 -12.18 -3.93 -6.72
N ILE A 24 -11.52 -4.51 -5.72
CA ILE A 24 -12.04 -4.63 -4.36
C ILE A 24 -12.30 -3.25 -3.74
N HIS A 25 -11.34 -2.32 -3.84
CA HIS A 25 -11.49 -0.96 -3.35
C HIS A 25 -12.57 -0.18 -4.09
N SER A 26 -12.62 -0.29 -5.41
CA SER A 26 -13.64 0.36 -6.24
C SER A 26 -15.06 -0.13 -5.92
N HIS A 27 -15.22 -1.43 -5.62
CA HIS A 27 -16.50 -1.97 -5.16
C HIS A 27 -16.90 -1.42 -3.80
N HIS A 28 -15.94 -1.23 -2.90
CA HIS A 28 -16.20 -0.67 -1.57
C HIS A 28 -16.58 0.82 -1.63
N THR A 29 -15.90 1.62 -2.45
CA THR A 29 -16.15 3.07 -2.54
C THR A 29 -17.23 3.45 -3.55
N LEU A 30 -17.69 2.50 -4.37
CA LEU A 30 -18.57 2.73 -5.52
C LEU A 30 -17.99 3.75 -6.54
N ALA A 31 -16.66 3.85 -6.60
CA ALA A 31 -15.93 4.74 -7.49
C ALA A 31 -14.79 3.98 -8.19
N PHE A 32 -14.38 4.42 -9.39
CA PHE A 32 -13.21 3.85 -10.05
C PHE A 32 -11.92 4.40 -9.42
N GLU A 33 -11.32 3.59 -8.56
CA GLU A 33 -10.15 3.99 -7.79
C GLU A 33 -8.86 3.86 -8.60
N SER A 34 -7.94 4.80 -8.38
CA SER A 34 -6.59 4.69 -8.93
C SER A 34 -5.75 3.69 -8.14
N VAL A 35 -4.67 3.19 -8.77
CA VAL A 35 -3.67 2.36 -8.09
C VAL A 35 -3.03 3.08 -6.88
N SER A 36 -2.86 4.40 -6.97
CA SER A 36 -2.30 5.19 -5.88
C SER A 36 -3.29 5.35 -4.73
N ALA A 37 -4.56 5.66 -5.02
CA ALA A 37 -5.61 5.73 -4.00
C ALA A 37 -5.81 4.37 -3.31
N THR A 38 -5.78 3.29 -4.08
CA THR A 38 -5.83 1.92 -3.56
C THR A 38 -4.66 1.59 -2.66
N ALA A 39 -3.43 1.92 -3.07
CA ALA A 39 -2.26 1.71 -2.22
C ALA A 39 -2.32 2.55 -0.94
N LEU A 40 -2.77 3.81 -0.99
CA LEU A 40 -2.92 4.62 0.22
C LEU A 40 -3.95 4.01 1.18
N LYS A 41 -5.10 3.54 0.66
CA LYS A 41 -6.08 2.84 1.49
C LYS A 41 -5.52 1.55 2.08
N GLY A 42 -4.74 0.82 1.30
CA GLY A 42 -4.04 -0.38 1.74
C GLY A 42 -3.08 -0.13 2.90
N MET A 43 -2.39 1.00 2.91
CA MET A 43 -1.53 1.38 4.03
C MET A 43 -2.31 1.65 5.31
N GLU A 44 -3.48 2.29 5.23
CA GLU A 44 -4.37 2.46 6.39
C GLU A 44 -4.82 1.10 6.95
N ILE A 45 -5.23 0.18 6.05
CA ILE A 45 -5.63 -1.18 6.43
C ILE A 45 -4.46 -1.93 7.06
N PHE A 46 -3.26 -1.80 6.49
CA PHE A 46 -2.05 -2.46 7.00
C PHE A 46 -1.70 -2.00 8.42
N LEU A 47 -1.80 -0.70 8.70
CA LEU A 47 -1.60 -0.15 10.05
C LEU A 47 -2.57 -0.72 11.09
N CYS A 48 -3.72 -1.22 10.65
CA CYS A 48 -4.77 -1.81 11.49
C CYS A 48 -4.84 -3.34 11.39
N ALA A 49 -3.91 -3.98 10.67
CA ALA A 49 -3.94 -5.41 10.44
C ALA A 49 -3.71 -6.19 11.74
N GLU A 50 -4.48 -7.25 11.97
CA GLU A 50 -4.30 -8.12 13.12
C GLU A 50 -3.00 -8.93 13.03
N ASN A 51 -2.53 -9.21 11.81
CA ASN A 51 -1.28 -9.92 11.55
C ASN A 51 -0.48 -9.22 10.43
N PRO A 52 0.17 -8.08 10.72
CA PRO A 52 0.95 -7.34 9.73
C PRO A 52 2.17 -8.13 9.25
N LYS A 53 2.74 -9.00 10.11
CA LYS A 53 3.89 -9.84 9.76
C LYS A 53 3.61 -10.73 8.56
N ALA A 54 2.46 -11.42 8.54
CA ALA A 54 2.09 -12.30 7.44
C ALA A 54 1.98 -11.56 6.10
N LEU A 55 1.46 -10.33 6.11
CA LEU A 55 1.37 -9.49 4.91
C LEU A 55 2.76 -9.06 4.40
N VAL A 56 3.71 -8.81 5.31
CA VAL A 56 5.10 -8.48 4.95
C VAL A 56 5.80 -9.69 4.33
N GLU A 57 5.68 -10.86 4.94
CA GLU A 57 6.28 -12.11 4.44
C GLU A 57 5.75 -12.44 3.04
N GLU A 58 4.44 -12.39 2.82
CA GLU A 58 3.84 -12.61 1.49
C GLU A 58 4.29 -11.54 0.48
N ALA A 59 4.39 -10.27 0.90
CA ALA A 59 4.85 -9.20 0.02
C ALA A 59 6.30 -9.41 -0.45
N GLN A 60 7.18 -9.94 0.40
CA GLN A 60 8.56 -10.23 0.03
C GLN A 60 8.66 -11.31 -1.05
N GLU A 61 7.80 -12.33 -1.00
CA GLU A 61 7.74 -13.37 -2.05
C GLU A 61 7.25 -12.79 -3.40
N LEU A 62 6.39 -11.78 -3.34
CA LEU A 62 5.82 -11.14 -4.53
C LEU A 62 6.67 -9.98 -5.09
N ASP A 63 7.63 -9.43 -4.33
CA ASP A 63 8.45 -8.27 -4.71
C ASP A 63 9.54 -8.62 -5.74
N LEU A 64 9.13 -9.25 -6.83
CA LEU A 64 10.00 -9.70 -7.91
C LEU A 64 10.19 -8.60 -8.97
N PRO A 65 11.41 -8.45 -9.52
CA PRO A 65 11.64 -7.55 -10.64
C PRO A 65 10.87 -8.01 -11.89
N GLY A 66 10.45 -7.06 -12.70
CA GLY A 66 9.78 -7.34 -13.97
C GLY A 66 9.62 -6.10 -14.82
N ASP A 67 8.82 -6.21 -15.89
CA ASP A 67 8.72 -5.19 -16.94
C ASP A 67 7.49 -4.28 -16.81
N VAL A 68 6.60 -4.56 -15.84
CA VAL A 68 5.38 -3.78 -15.65
C VAL A 68 5.70 -2.53 -14.83
N ARG A 69 5.60 -1.37 -15.46
CA ARG A 69 5.87 -0.08 -14.83
C ARG A 69 4.64 0.46 -14.11
N VAL A 70 4.81 0.88 -12.86
CA VAL A 70 3.79 1.59 -12.10
C VAL A 70 4.35 2.87 -11.49
N THR A 71 3.47 3.86 -11.42
CA THR A 71 3.73 5.14 -10.77
C THR A 71 2.80 5.30 -9.57
N LEU A 72 3.40 5.37 -8.39
CA LEU A 72 2.74 5.66 -7.12
C LEU A 72 2.84 7.17 -6.85
N ARG A 73 1.69 7.83 -6.68
CA ARG A 73 1.60 9.24 -6.31
C ARG A 73 1.09 9.38 -4.89
N ILE A 74 1.86 10.05 -4.05
CA ILE A 74 1.53 10.24 -2.63
C ILE A 74 1.34 11.75 -2.39
N PRO A 75 0.12 12.22 -2.08
CA PRO A 75 -0.10 13.58 -1.62
C PRO A 75 0.77 13.87 -0.39
N LEU A 76 1.34 15.07 -0.28
CA LEU A 76 2.20 15.39 0.88
C LEU A 76 1.48 15.22 2.22
N SER A 77 0.17 15.49 2.28
CA SER A 77 -0.67 15.27 3.46
C SER A 77 -0.74 13.80 3.90
N GLN A 78 -0.54 12.86 2.99
CA GLN A 78 -0.57 11.41 3.25
C GLN A 78 0.82 10.81 3.45
N LYS A 79 1.88 11.62 3.32
CA LYS A 79 3.26 11.18 3.52
C LYS A 79 3.51 10.64 4.94
N PRO A 80 2.98 11.24 6.03
CA PRO A 80 3.17 10.70 7.37
C PRO A 80 2.61 9.29 7.54
N MET A 81 1.38 9.04 7.09
CA MET A 81 0.75 7.71 7.13
C MET A 81 1.56 6.68 6.33
N PHE A 82 2.03 7.07 5.14
CA PHE A 82 2.87 6.19 4.32
C PHE A 82 4.20 5.85 5.01
N GLN A 83 4.81 6.82 5.71
CA GLN A 83 6.05 6.57 6.45
C GLN A 83 5.79 5.65 7.66
N GLN A 84 4.71 5.87 8.41
CA GLN A 84 4.32 5.00 9.53
C GLN A 84 4.10 3.56 9.08
N ALA A 85 3.41 3.35 7.95
CA ALA A 85 3.20 2.01 7.41
C ALA A 85 4.53 1.35 6.99
N ARG A 86 5.46 2.11 6.42
CA ARG A 86 6.82 1.62 6.13
C ARG A 86 7.60 1.28 7.39
N ASP A 87 7.51 2.11 8.42
CA ASP A 87 8.20 1.89 9.69
C ASP A 87 7.64 0.65 10.42
N LEU A 88 6.32 0.41 10.34
CA LEU A 88 5.70 -0.83 10.82
C LEU A 88 6.23 -2.05 10.05
N ALA A 89 6.27 -1.98 8.71
CA ALA A 89 6.79 -3.07 7.90
C ALA A 89 8.27 -3.37 8.21
N MET A 90 9.08 -2.33 8.50
CA MET A 90 10.49 -2.48 8.87
C MET A 90 10.70 -3.32 10.13
N GLN A 91 9.72 -3.39 11.04
CA GLN A 91 9.82 -4.22 12.24
C GLN A 91 9.85 -5.74 11.94
N TYR A 92 9.46 -6.13 10.72
CA TYR A 92 9.36 -7.51 10.28
C TYR A 92 10.36 -7.87 9.17
N THR A 93 11.34 -7.00 8.90
CA THR A 93 12.36 -7.19 7.86
C THR A 93 13.74 -6.85 8.37
N ASP A 94 14.78 -7.54 7.90
CA ASP A 94 16.18 -7.27 8.28
C ASP A 94 16.82 -6.10 7.51
N HIS A 95 16.07 -5.46 6.60
CA HIS A 95 16.56 -4.39 5.73
C HIS A 95 15.55 -3.24 5.67
N PRO A 96 15.98 -2.03 5.26
CA PRO A 96 15.04 -0.93 5.01
C PRO A 96 13.98 -1.35 3.97
N VAL A 97 12.72 -1.02 4.23
CA VAL A 97 11.60 -1.37 3.33
C VAL A 97 11.58 -0.39 2.14
N PRO A 98 11.85 -0.85 0.91
CA PRO A 98 11.77 0.02 -0.27
C PRO A 98 10.32 0.40 -0.57
N THR A 99 10.10 1.54 -1.22
CA THR A 99 8.76 2.00 -1.62
C THR A 99 8.00 0.97 -2.46
N ARG A 100 8.73 0.17 -3.26
CA ARG A 100 8.15 -0.91 -4.07
C ARG A 100 7.56 -2.02 -3.19
N LEU A 101 8.30 -2.51 -2.19
CA LEU A 101 7.80 -3.50 -1.24
C LEU A 101 6.62 -2.96 -0.42
N ALA A 102 6.74 -1.72 0.05
CA ALA A 102 5.64 -1.04 0.74
C ALA A 102 4.36 -1.01 -0.12
N PHE A 103 4.51 -0.72 -1.41
CA PHE A 103 3.40 -0.76 -2.36
C PHE A 103 2.77 -2.16 -2.48
N VAL A 104 3.57 -3.23 -2.55
CA VAL A 104 3.04 -4.62 -2.58
C VAL A 104 2.27 -4.94 -1.30
N ILE A 105 2.82 -4.59 -0.13
CA ILE A 105 2.15 -4.75 1.17
C ILE A 105 0.78 -4.06 1.17
N ALA A 106 0.70 -2.82 0.69
CA ALA A 106 -0.55 -2.09 0.62
C ALA A 106 -1.59 -2.79 -0.27
N LEU A 107 -1.18 -3.30 -1.43
CA LEU A 107 -2.10 -4.03 -2.30
C LEU A 107 -2.60 -5.32 -1.66
N LEU A 108 -1.72 -6.07 -0.97
CA LEU A 108 -2.10 -7.26 -0.21
C LEU A 108 -3.06 -6.91 0.93
N ALA A 109 -2.82 -5.81 1.64
CA ALA A 109 -3.70 -5.36 2.71
C ALA A 109 -5.12 -5.06 2.20
N VAL A 110 -5.27 -4.43 1.02
CA VAL A 110 -6.59 -4.27 0.38
C VAL A 110 -7.17 -5.60 -0.08
N PHE A 111 -6.33 -6.46 -0.65
CA PHE A 111 -6.77 -7.74 -1.20
C PHE A 111 -7.31 -8.70 -0.13
N HIS A 112 -6.62 -8.79 1.02
CA HIS A 112 -6.99 -9.65 2.14
C HIS A 112 -7.91 -8.98 3.16
N GLY A 113 -7.86 -7.65 3.26
CA GLY A 113 -8.55 -6.91 4.30
C GLY A 113 -10.06 -6.81 4.09
N THR A 114 -10.82 -6.99 5.17
CA THR A 114 -12.14 -6.37 5.28
C THR A 114 -11.92 -4.87 5.47
N PHE A 115 -12.59 -4.01 4.69
CA PHE A 115 -12.61 -2.57 4.91
C PHE A 115 -13.25 -2.26 6.28
N LYS A 116 -12.46 -2.40 7.35
CA LYS A 116 -12.82 -1.96 8.69
C LYS A 116 -12.66 -0.45 8.72
N ASP A 117 -13.57 0.22 9.43
CA ASP A 117 -13.54 1.67 9.59
C ASP A 117 -12.29 2.05 10.42
N CYS A 118 -11.28 2.62 9.77
CA CYS A 118 -10.00 3.02 10.37
C CYS A 118 -10.00 4.50 10.78
N SER A 119 -11.18 5.09 10.96
CA SER A 119 -11.39 6.51 11.34
C SER A 119 -10.74 6.90 12.68
N TYR A 120 -10.22 5.94 13.44
CA TYR A 120 -9.44 6.16 14.66
C TYR A 120 -7.94 6.41 14.41
N LEU A 121 -7.42 6.23 13.18
CA LEU A 121 -6.04 6.59 12.87
C LEU A 121 -5.92 8.12 12.83
N PRO A 122 -5.01 8.73 13.61
CA PRO A 122 -4.87 10.18 13.65
C PRO A 122 -4.38 10.69 12.30
N VAL A 123 -5.18 11.55 11.67
CA VAL A 123 -4.71 12.38 10.55
C VAL A 123 -3.71 13.36 11.14
N ALA A 124 -2.44 13.23 10.79
CA ALA A 124 -1.44 14.22 11.20
C ALA A 124 -1.86 15.59 10.65
N GLU A 125 -2.15 16.53 11.54
CA GLU A 125 -2.39 17.92 11.15
C GLU A 125 -1.11 18.48 10.49
N PRO A 126 -1.24 19.23 9.40
CA PRO A 126 -0.09 19.87 8.79
C PRO A 126 0.41 20.99 9.71
N ASP A 127 1.70 20.94 10.07
CA ASP A 127 2.44 22.10 10.59
C ASP A 127 2.48 23.24 9.57
#